data_AF-A0A101JX67-F1
#
_entry.id   AF-A0A101JX67-F1
#
_cell.length_a   1.000
_cell.length_b   1.000
_cell.length_c   1.000
_cell.angle_alpha   90.00
_cell.angle_beta   90.00
_cell.angle_gamma   90.00
#
_symmetry.space_group_name_H-M   'P 1'
#
loop_
_entity.id
_entity.type
_entity.pdbx_description
1 polymer ?
#
loop_
_entity_poly.entity_id
_entity_poly.type
_entity_poly.pdbx_seq_one_letter_code
_entity_poly.pdbx_strand_id
1 'polypeptide(L)'
;MGNAVKQFRLDGGAPLLADIDRQPPMAEASHHLALKLRLTSLALGCSTHKELCARFAAINRTTLFVPQNAYKWLSGKAMPRASSVYEDWVRVVDGALTAPFIASSSFQEFQDAICTRFVVPETALAMLRAEAGLPPGRDPIVAAPSSASSNAPQLGGHWLEGGYLAISPAWSRAAGGQLILGAVTIHPTAAQRLEISYSENLFNRQVLMSGQLLHDGRTAQGALTCSYTHRLFFMALNVPTPPASLIGGIFSGAAVHDPDARATACRILLLRAHGIQPEALLARAGYLGADGALVERELAALGYRDDAARTALGAGVVEFLTGLSSSGLCEARLNDLAPLEQLIERLTPSE
;
A
#
# COMPACT_ATOMS: atom_id res chain seq x y z
N MET A 1 4.17 -55.72 51.25
CA MET A 1 5.21 -55.02 52.06
C MET A 1 6.25 -54.53 51.05
N GLY A 2 6.22 -53.28 50.58
CA GLY A 2 6.70 -52.05 51.24
C GLY A 2 8.17 -51.83 50.84
N ASN A 3 8.72 -50.72 50.36
CA ASN A 3 8.38 -49.29 50.28
C ASN A 3 9.09 -48.73 49.02
N ALA A 4 8.55 -47.88 48.14
CA ALA A 4 8.02 -46.52 48.33
C ALA A 4 9.05 -45.52 48.87
N VAL A 5 9.89 -44.96 47.98
CA VAL A 5 10.59 -43.69 48.22
C VAL A 5 9.63 -42.55 47.91
N LYS A 6 9.18 -41.87 48.96
CA LYS A 6 8.44 -40.61 48.92
C LYS A 6 9.41 -39.49 48.56
N GLN A 7 9.09 -38.73 47.51
CA GLN A 7 9.55 -37.34 47.41
C GLN A 7 8.33 -36.42 47.36
N PHE A 8 8.46 -35.37 48.16
CA PHE A 8 7.42 -34.46 48.58
C PHE A 8 6.89 -33.59 47.44
N ARG A 9 5.57 -33.49 47.42
CA ARG A 9 4.77 -32.49 46.73
C ARG A 9 4.84 -31.19 47.54
N LEU A 10 5.16 -30.07 46.90
CA LEU A 10 4.65 -28.76 47.29
C LEU A 10 3.84 -28.26 46.10
N ASP A 11 2.52 -28.36 46.26
CA ASP A 11 1.56 -27.63 45.44
C ASP A 11 1.72 -26.12 45.73
N GLY A 12 1.77 -25.32 44.67
CA GLY A 12 1.72 -23.87 44.71
C GLY A 12 1.30 -23.37 43.34
N GLY A 13 -0.02 -23.25 43.15
CA GLY A 13 -0.64 -23.09 41.85
C GLY A 13 -0.38 -21.75 41.15
N ALA A 14 -0.33 -21.84 39.83
CA ALA A 14 -0.89 -20.85 38.91
C ALA A 14 -1.30 -21.63 37.65
N PRO A 15 -2.57 -21.55 37.18
CA PRO A 15 -2.93 -22.18 35.92
C PRO A 15 -2.23 -21.44 34.78
N LEU A 16 -1.55 -22.22 33.93
CA LEU A 16 -0.99 -21.81 32.65
C LEU A 16 -2.13 -21.24 31.78
N LEU A 17 -2.26 -19.92 31.81
CA LEU A 17 -3.04 -19.12 30.88
C LEU A 17 -2.18 -18.88 29.64
N ALA A 18 -2.04 -19.90 28.81
CA ALA A 18 -1.41 -19.79 27.49
C ALA A 18 -1.84 -20.96 26.60
N ASP A 19 -3.13 -21.05 26.33
CA ASP A 19 -3.62 -21.65 25.10
C ASP A 19 -4.54 -20.61 24.45
N ILE A 20 -3.93 -19.48 24.04
CA ILE A 20 -4.56 -18.54 23.13
C ILE A 20 -4.22 -19.03 21.73
N ASP A 21 -5.21 -19.71 21.16
CA ASP A 21 -5.43 -20.03 19.75
C ASP A 21 -4.38 -19.44 18.79
N ARG A 22 -3.40 -20.26 18.42
CA ARG A 22 -2.76 -20.11 17.10
C ARG A 22 -3.63 -20.80 16.07
N GLN A 23 -4.73 -20.15 15.69
CA GLN A 23 -5.46 -20.51 14.46
C GLN A 23 -4.44 -20.48 13.30
N PRO A 24 -4.29 -21.53 12.49
CA PRO A 24 -3.32 -21.50 11.40
C PRO A 24 -3.71 -20.39 10.40
N PRO A 25 -2.75 -19.64 9.85
CA PRO A 25 -3.01 -18.46 8.99
C PRO A 25 -3.87 -18.77 7.75
N MET A 26 -3.89 -20.03 7.31
CA MET A 26 -4.77 -20.48 6.22
C MET A 26 -6.25 -20.60 6.61
N ALA A 27 -6.57 -20.90 7.88
CA ALA A 27 -7.96 -21.02 8.35
C ALA A 27 -8.62 -19.64 8.43
N GLU A 28 -7.89 -18.64 8.90
CA GLU A 28 -8.33 -17.24 8.96
C GLU A 28 -8.53 -16.67 7.55
N ALA A 29 -7.58 -16.88 6.64
CA ALA A 29 -7.72 -16.46 5.24
C ALA A 29 -8.93 -17.11 4.54
N SER A 30 -9.17 -18.41 4.78
CA SER A 30 -10.31 -19.14 4.22
C SER A 30 -11.65 -18.63 4.77
N HIS A 31 -11.69 -18.26 6.06
CA HIS A 31 -12.85 -17.67 6.71
C HIS A 31 -13.20 -16.29 6.12
N HIS A 32 -12.21 -15.39 5.99
CA HIS A 32 -12.44 -14.07 5.41
C HIS A 32 -12.92 -14.13 3.95
N LEU A 33 -12.40 -15.07 3.16
CA LEU A 33 -12.88 -15.29 1.79
C LEU A 33 -14.33 -15.79 1.75
N ALA A 34 -14.69 -16.71 2.65
CA ALA A 34 -16.07 -17.19 2.75
C ALA A 34 -17.04 -16.05 3.05
N LEU A 35 -16.66 -15.13 3.94
CA LEU A 35 -17.44 -13.93 4.24
C LEU A 35 -17.58 -13.01 3.02
N LYS A 36 -16.51 -12.80 2.24
CA LYS A 36 -16.57 -12.03 0.97
C LYS A 36 -17.51 -12.67 -0.06
N LEU A 37 -17.50 -14.00 -0.20
CA LEU A 37 -18.42 -14.72 -1.09
C LEU A 37 -19.88 -14.64 -0.62
N ARG A 38 -20.12 -14.69 0.69
CA ARG A 38 -21.45 -14.51 1.27
C ARG A 38 -21.95 -13.09 1.07
N LEU A 39 -21.09 -12.08 1.24
CA LEU A 39 -21.44 -10.69 0.92
C LEU A 39 -21.75 -10.51 -0.57
N THR A 40 -20.98 -11.15 -1.45
CA THR A 40 -21.27 -11.15 -2.90
C THR A 40 -22.63 -11.78 -3.18
N SER A 41 -22.96 -12.89 -2.52
CA SER A 41 -24.28 -13.52 -2.65
C SER A 41 -25.40 -12.57 -2.28
N LEU A 42 -25.24 -11.84 -1.16
CA LEU A 42 -26.22 -10.84 -0.72
C LEU A 42 -26.33 -9.68 -1.71
N ALA A 43 -25.20 -9.12 -2.16
CA ALA A 43 -25.14 -8.01 -3.10
C ALA A 43 -25.83 -8.32 -4.44
N LEU A 44 -25.79 -9.57 -4.88
CA LEU A 44 -26.38 -10.03 -6.14
C LEU A 44 -27.79 -10.64 -5.99
N GLY A 45 -28.32 -10.64 -4.75
CA GLY A 45 -29.62 -11.23 -4.44
C GLY A 45 -29.67 -12.75 -4.60
N CYS A 46 -28.54 -13.45 -4.47
CA CYS A 46 -28.46 -14.90 -4.52
C CYS A 46 -28.79 -15.51 -3.14
N SER A 47 -29.92 -16.21 -3.07
CA SER A 47 -30.41 -16.90 -1.88
C SER A 47 -29.77 -18.28 -1.69
N THR A 48 -29.21 -18.86 -2.76
CA THR A 48 -28.53 -20.16 -2.71
C THR A 48 -27.15 -20.14 -3.36
N HIS A 49 -26.25 -21.04 -2.94
CA HIS A 49 -24.95 -21.20 -3.60
C HIS A 49 -25.09 -21.63 -5.07
N LYS A 50 -26.20 -22.29 -5.45
CA LYS A 50 -26.48 -22.65 -6.85
C LYS A 50 -26.77 -21.42 -7.70
N GLU A 51 -27.51 -20.45 -7.17
CA GLU A 51 -27.75 -19.17 -7.84
C GLU A 51 -26.45 -18.38 -8.01
N LEU A 52 -25.58 -18.37 -7.00
CA LEU A 52 -24.26 -17.77 -7.13
C LEU A 52 -23.43 -18.49 -8.21
N CYS A 53 -23.39 -19.82 -8.22
CA CYS A 53 -22.73 -20.58 -9.30
C CYS A 53 -23.30 -20.24 -10.68
N ALA A 54 -24.61 -20.02 -10.79
CA ALA A 54 -25.23 -19.61 -12.05
C ALA A 54 -24.77 -18.21 -12.50
N ARG A 55 -24.54 -17.27 -11.58
CA ARG A 55 -23.94 -15.96 -11.90
C ARG A 55 -22.54 -16.11 -12.48
N PHE A 56 -21.69 -16.93 -11.86
CA PHE A 56 -20.35 -17.22 -12.37
C PHE A 56 -20.41 -17.93 -13.74
N ALA A 57 -21.29 -18.92 -13.89
CA ALA A 57 -21.46 -19.65 -15.15
C ALA A 57 -22.02 -18.79 -16.29
N ALA A 58 -22.82 -17.77 -15.99
CA ALA A 58 -23.34 -16.82 -16.96
C ALA A 58 -22.23 -15.95 -17.57
N ILE A 59 -21.22 -15.59 -16.76
CA ILE A 59 -20.02 -14.89 -17.21
C ILE A 59 -19.04 -15.83 -17.92
N ASN A 60 -18.83 -17.02 -17.36
CA ASN A 60 -17.88 -17.99 -17.88
C ASN A 60 -18.40 -19.42 -17.68
N ARG A 61 -18.84 -20.06 -18.77
CA ARG A 61 -19.38 -21.43 -18.74
C ARG A 61 -18.37 -22.49 -18.28
N THR A 62 -17.07 -22.20 -18.36
CA THR A 62 -15.99 -23.11 -17.92
C THR A 62 -15.42 -22.72 -16.57
N THR A 63 -16.10 -21.87 -15.81
CA THR A 63 -15.69 -21.46 -14.47
C THR A 63 -15.45 -22.65 -13.54
N LEU A 64 -14.46 -22.53 -12.67
CA LEU A 64 -14.21 -23.49 -11.60
C LEU A 64 -15.11 -23.24 -10.37
N PHE A 65 -15.92 -22.17 -10.38
CA PHE A 65 -16.95 -21.89 -9.40
C PHE A 65 -18.20 -22.75 -9.62
N VAL A 66 -18.02 -24.06 -9.44
CA VAL A 66 -19.08 -25.08 -9.56
C VAL A 66 -19.63 -25.44 -8.17
N PRO A 67 -20.87 -25.97 -8.07
CA PRO A 67 -21.51 -26.27 -6.79
C PRO A 67 -20.66 -27.08 -5.80
N GLN A 68 -19.89 -28.06 -6.32
CA GLN A 68 -19.01 -28.91 -5.52
C GLN A 68 -17.89 -28.13 -4.80
N ASN A 69 -17.39 -27.07 -5.44
CA ASN A 69 -16.34 -26.19 -4.90
C ASN A 69 -16.95 -25.05 -4.08
N ALA A 70 -18.01 -24.43 -4.60
CA ALA A 70 -18.68 -23.29 -3.98
C ALA A 70 -19.14 -23.60 -2.55
N TYR A 71 -19.66 -24.80 -2.29
CA TYR A 71 -20.04 -25.21 -0.95
C TYR A 71 -18.86 -25.15 0.04
N LYS A 72 -17.68 -25.66 -0.37
CA LYS A 72 -16.48 -25.66 0.48
C LYS A 72 -15.92 -24.26 0.69
N TRP A 73 -16.02 -23.39 -0.32
CA TRP A 73 -15.53 -22.02 -0.26
C TRP A 73 -16.44 -21.12 0.56
N LEU A 74 -17.76 -21.23 0.40
CA LEU A 74 -18.75 -20.49 1.19
C LEU A 74 -18.77 -20.91 2.66
N SER A 75 -18.35 -22.14 2.97
CA SER A 75 -18.23 -22.63 4.35
C SER A 75 -16.86 -22.41 4.96
N GLY A 76 -15.93 -21.72 4.28
CA GLY A 76 -14.56 -21.47 4.76
C GLY A 76 -13.69 -22.72 4.92
N LYS A 77 -14.10 -23.88 4.37
CA LYS A 77 -13.36 -25.15 4.47
C LYS A 77 -12.21 -25.25 3.46
N ALA A 78 -12.24 -24.43 2.43
CA ALA A 78 -11.21 -24.35 1.40
C ALA A 78 -11.24 -22.97 0.72
N MET A 79 -10.21 -22.67 -0.07
CA MET A 79 -10.16 -21.50 -0.95
C MET A 79 -10.02 -21.94 -2.42
N PRO A 80 -10.47 -21.12 -3.38
CA PRO A 80 -10.08 -21.26 -4.77
C PRO A 80 -8.57 -21.14 -4.90
N ARG A 81 -7.94 -22.19 -5.44
CA ARG A 81 -6.50 -22.21 -5.75
C ARG A 81 -6.19 -21.64 -7.14
N ALA A 82 -7.17 -21.69 -8.04
CA ALA A 82 -7.03 -21.20 -9.40
C ALA A 82 -7.38 -19.71 -9.45
N SER A 83 -6.48 -18.90 -10.00
CA SER A 83 -6.66 -17.45 -10.20
C SER A 83 -7.89 -17.13 -11.05
N SER A 84 -8.25 -18.01 -12.00
CA SER A 84 -9.41 -17.85 -12.87
C SER A 84 -10.73 -17.66 -12.14
N VAL A 85 -10.88 -18.23 -10.93
CA VAL A 85 -12.10 -18.06 -10.13
C VAL A 85 -12.27 -16.61 -9.68
N TYR A 86 -11.18 -15.93 -9.33
CA TYR A 86 -11.22 -14.53 -8.91
C TYR A 86 -11.47 -13.60 -10.11
N GLU A 87 -10.95 -13.94 -11.29
CA GLU A 87 -11.23 -13.23 -12.54
C GLU A 87 -12.70 -13.34 -12.95
N ASP A 88 -13.29 -14.53 -12.81
CA ASP A 88 -14.74 -14.71 -13.01
C ASP A 88 -15.53 -13.90 -11.98
N TRP A 89 -15.07 -13.84 -10.72
CA TRP A 89 -15.71 -13.08 -9.64
C TRP A 89 -15.72 -11.58 -9.92
N VAL A 90 -14.61 -11.01 -10.40
CA VAL A 90 -14.54 -9.59 -10.81
C VAL A 90 -15.67 -9.23 -11.77
N ARG A 91 -15.87 -10.05 -12.80
CA ARG A 91 -16.91 -9.83 -13.81
C ARG A 91 -18.32 -10.00 -13.24
N VAL A 92 -18.48 -10.89 -12.25
CA VAL A 92 -19.73 -11.09 -11.52
C VAL A 92 -20.12 -9.86 -10.68
N VAL A 93 -19.14 -9.08 -10.21
CA VAL A 93 -19.36 -7.82 -9.45
C VAL A 93 -19.14 -6.55 -10.30
N ASP A 94 -19.40 -6.66 -11.60
CA ASP A 94 -19.39 -5.56 -12.58
C ASP A 94 -18.02 -4.93 -12.87
N GLY A 95 -16.93 -5.69 -12.73
CA GLY A 95 -15.61 -5.36 -13.30
C GLY A 95 -14.82 -4.25 -12.60
N ALA A 96 -15.43 -3.54 -11.66
CA ALA A 96 -14.81 -2.39 -10.98
C ALA A 96 -13.82 -2.77 -9.86
N LEU A 97 -13.78 -4.06 -9.48
CA LEU A 97 -12.80 -4.64 -8.57
C LEU A 97 -11.78 -5.45 -9.35
N THR A 98 -10.61 -5.69 -8.80
CA THR A 98 -9.59 -6.55 -9.43
C THR A 98 -9.54 -7.92 -8.75
N ALA A 99 -9.16 -8.96 -9.47
CA ALA A 99 -9.07 -10.32 -8.94
C ALA A 99 -8.07 -10.40 -7.76
N PRO A 100 -6.90 -9.71 -7.81
CA PRO A 100 -6.02 -9.57 -6.65
C PRO A 100 -6.70 -8.89 -5.46
N PHE A 101 -7.43 -7.79 -5.68
CA PHE A 101 -8.16 -7.12 -4.61
C PHE A 101 -9.19 -8.07 -3.96
N ILE A 102 -9.97 -8.80 -4.75
CA ILE A 102 -10.94 -9.78 -4.23
C ILE A 102 -10.24 -10.88 -3.43
N ALA A 103 -9.06 -11.33 -3.86
CA ALA A 103 -8.30 -12.37 -3.17
C ALA A 103 -7.71 -11.88 -1.84
N SER A 104 -7.04 -10.72 -1.82
CA SER A 104 -6.19 -10.27 -0.71
C SER A 104 -6.82 -9.26 0.24
N SER A 105 -7.88 -8.55 -0.17
CA SER A 105 -8.56 -7.59 0.71
C SER A 105 -9.10 -8.24 1.97
N SER A 106 -9.10 -7.49 3.06
CA SER A 106 -9.86 -7.82 4.26
C SER A 106 -11.37 -7.84 3.94
N PHE A 107 -12.15 -8.46 4.83
CA PHE A 107 -13.61 -8.41 4.69
C PHE A 107 -14.14 -6.97 4.74
N GLN A 108 -13.55 -6.09 5.56
CA GLN A 108 -13.94 -4.68 5.67
C GLN A 108 -13.69 -3.89 4.38
N GLU A 109 -12.50 -4.01 3.79
CA GLU A 109 -12.18 -3.33 2.53
C GLU A 109 -13.07 -3.82 1.37
N PHE A 110 -13.32 -5.13 1.30
CA PHE A 110 -14.22 -5.70 0.31
C PHE A 110 -15.67 -5.22 0.54
N GLN A 111 -16.10 -5.13 1.80
CA GLN A 111 -17.41 -4.59 2.15
C GLN A 111 -17.56 -3.16 1.65
N ASP A 112 -16.63 -2.27 1.94
CA ASP A 112 -16.70 -0.87 1.55
C ASP A 112 -16.76 -0.74 0.02
N ALA A 113 -15.96 -1.55 -0.68
CA ALA A 113 -15.93 -1.59 -2.14
C ALA A 113 -17.21 -2.15 -2.78
N ILE A 114 -17.90 -3.11 -2.14
CA ILE A 114 -19.17 -3.66 -2.62
C ILE A 114 -20.34 -2.72 -2.29
N CYS A 115 -20.36 -2.14 -1.09
CA CYS A 115 -21.46 -1.29 -0.62
C CYS A 115 -21.50 0.08 -1.31
N THR A 116 -20.45 0.48 -2.03
CA THR A 116 -20.49 1.65 -2.93
C THR A 116 -21.30 1.39 -4.20
N ARG A 117 -21.55 0.12 -4.54
CA ARG A 117 -22.12 -0.30 -5.84
C ARG A 117 -23.43 -1.07 -5.72
N PHE A 118 -23.54 -1.88 -4.67
CA PHE A 118 -24.68 -2.74 -4.44
C PHE A 118 -25.39 -2.33 -3.15
N VAL A 119 -26.72 -2.32 -3.20
CA VAL A 119 -27.55 -2.14 -2.01
C VAL A 119 -27.58 -3.48 -1.28
N VAL A 120 -26.91 -3.54 -0.13
CA VAL A 120 -26.90 -4.73 0.74
C VAL A 120 -27.80 -4.47 1.94
N PRO A 121 -28.69 -5.42 2.31
CA PRO A 121 -29.51 -5.27 3.51
C PRO A 121 -28.65 -5.12 4.78
N GLU A 122 -28.84 -4.02 5.51
CA GLU A 122 -28.05 -3.66 6.69
C GLU A 122 -28.04 -4.76 7.76
N THR A 123 -29.18 -5.43 7.96
CA THR A 123 -29.31 -6.53 8.91
C THR A 123 -28.42 -7.73 8.55
N ALA A 124 -28.36 -8.10 7.27
CA ALA A 124 -27.53 -9.19 6.79
C ALA A 124 -26.04 -8.80 6.80
N LEU A 125 -25.73 -7.53 6.50
CA LEU A 125 -24.38 -7.01 6.58
C LEU A 125 -23.84 -7.00 8.02
N ALA A 126 -24.65 -6.57 8.99
CA ALA A 126 -24.30 -6.55 10.40
C ALA A 126 -23.96 -7.96 10.93
N MET A 127 -24.68 -9.00 10.48
CA MET A 127 -24.36 -10.38 10.81
C MET A 127 -22.98 -10.81 10.29
N LEU A 128 -22.66 -10.51 9.02
CA LEU A 128 -21.36 -10.83 8.45
C LEU A 128 -20.22 -10.06 9.13
N ARG A 129 -20.46 -8.81 9.55
CA ARG A 129 -19.50 -8.01 10.32
C ARG A 129 -19.21 -8.62 11.69
N ALA A 130 -20.24 -9.06 12.40
CA ALA A 130 -20.07 -9.76 13.67
C ALA A 130 -19.26 -11.06 13.50
N GLU A 131 -19.53 -11.84 12.46
CA GLU A 131 -18.76 -13.04 12.10
C GLU A 131 -17.31 -12.74 11.68
N ALA A 132 -17.05 -11.52 11.20
CA ALA A 132 -15.72 -11.02 10.87
C ALA A 132 -14.99 -10.41 12.09
N GLY A 133 -15.61 -10.37 13.27
CA GLY A 133 -15.06 -9.71 14.47
C GLY A 133 -15.08 -8.18 14.40
N LEU A 134 -15.88 -7.58 13.51
CA LEU A 134 -15.99 -6.14 13.34
C LEU A 134 -17.12 -5.56 14.22
N PRO A 135 -16.96 -4.33 14.73
CA PRO A 135 -17.97 -3.71 15.59
C PRO A 135 -19.32 -3.50 14.85
N PRO A 136 -20.45 -3.64 15.56
CA PRO A 136 -21.77 -3.35 15.03
C PRO A 136 -21.91 -1.83 14.86
N GLY A 137 -22.00 -1.38 13.61
CA GLY A 137 -22.12 0.03 13.28
C GLY A 137 -21.20 0.45 12.15
N ARG A 138 -21.77 1.20 11.21
CA ARG A 138 -21.05 1.97 10.20
C ARG A 138 -20.81 3.35 10.78
N ASP A 139 -19.76 3.52 11.56
CA ASP A 139 -19.12 4.83 11.63
C ASP A 139 -18.18 4.91 10.43
N PRO A 140 -18.30 5.94 9.59
CA PRO A 140 -17.32 6.11 8.54
C PRO A 140 -15.95 6.40 9.20
N ILE A 141 -14.90 5.95 8.50
CA ILE A 141 -13.50 6.38 8.57
C ILE A 141 -12.50 5.47 9.35
N VAL A 142 -11.38 5.25 8.65
CA VAL A 142 -10.00 4.88 9.07
C VAL A 142 -9.68 3.40 9.30
N ALA A 143 -9.10 2.77 8.26
CA ALA A 143 -8.49 1.44 8.34
C ALA A 143 -6.96 1.56 8.51
N ALA A 144 -6.45 0.94 9.58
CA ALA A 144 -5.02 0.66 9.77
C ALA A 144 -4.68 -0.72 9.18
N PRO A 145 -3.51 -0.91 8.53
CA PRO A 145 -3.18 -2.25 8.00
C PRO A 145 -1.82 -2.79 8.47
N SER A 146 -1.85 -4.08 8.82
CA SER A 146 -0.69 -4.95 9.06
C SER A 146 -0.48 -5.91 7.87
N SER A 147 0.79 -6.27 7.68
CA SER A 147 1.50 -6.84 6.52
C SER A 147 1.46 -8.38 6.36
N ALA A 148 1.53 -8.91 5.12
CA ALA A 148 2.47 -9.98 4.68
C ALA A 148 2.40 -10.38 3.17
N SER A 149 3.54 -10.13 2.50
CA SER A 149 4.18 -10.63 1.27
C SER A 149 3.53 -11.52 0.17
N SER A 150 3.81 -11.08 -1.06
CA SER A 150 4.52 -11.77 -2.19
C SER A 150 3.75 -12.40 -3.37
N ASN A 151 4.00 -11.76 -4.53
CA ASN A 151 4.21 -12.25 -5.89
C ASN A 151 3.05 -12.90 -6.68
N ALA A 152 2.25 -12.04 -7.34
CA ALA A 152 1.49 -12.32 -8.56
C ALA A 152 1.54 -11.09 -9.50
N PRO A 153 1.32 -11.23 -10.82
CA PRO A 153 1.57 -10.19 -11.82
C PRO A 153 0.71 -8.95 -11.55
N GLN A 154 1.35 -7.81 -11.42
CA GLN A 154 0.75 -6.58 -10.91
C GLN A 154 0.13 -5.78 -12.05
N LEU A 155 -1.13 -6.07 -12.36
CA LEU A 155 -1.99 -5.15 -13.11
C LEU A 155 -2.82 -4.35 -12.10
N GLY A 156 -2.36 -3.14 -11.80
CA GLY A 156 -3.02 -2.17 -10.92
C GLY A 156 -2.19 -0.90 -10.70
N GLY A 157 -1.42 -0.48 -11.70
CA GLY A 157 -0.42 0.60 -11.56
C GLY A 157 -0.84 1.95 -12.15
N HIS A 158 -1.98 2.03 -12.82
CA HIS A 158 -2.33 3.20 -13.64
C HIS A 158 -2.49 4.49 -12.84
N TRP A 159 -2.91 4.43 -11.57
CA TRP A 159 -2.99 5.64 -10.75
C TRP A 159 -1.62 6.05 -10.17
N LEU A 160 -0.61 5.18 -10.21
CA LEU A 160 0.77 5.55 -9.89
C LEU A 160 1.48 6.20 -11.08
N GLU A 161 0.91 6.11 -12.28
CA GLU A 161 1.45 6.74 -13.48
C GLU A 161 1.51 8.26 -13.31
N GLY A 162 2.59 8.87 -13.80
CA GLY A 162 2.76 10.31 -13.84
C GLY A 162 4.14 10.79 -13.38
N GLY A 163 4.26 12.13 -13.33
CA GLY A 163 5.43 12.83 -12.84
C GLY A 163 5.28 13.22 -11.37
N TYR A 164 6.37 13.14 -10.63
CA TYR A 164 6.46 13.50 -9.23
C TYR A 164 7.73 14.29 -8.94
N LEU A 165 7.64 15.23 -8.02
CA LEU A 165 8.80 15.81 -7.37
C LEU A 165 9.17 14.93 -6.17
N ALA A 166 10.33 14.31 -6.23
CA ALA A 166 10.93 13.60 -5.12
C ALA A 166 11.65 14.58 -4.19
N ILE A 167 11.44 14.45 -2.89
CA ILE A 167 12.14 15.23 -1.86
C ILE A 167 12.72 14.25 -0.84
N SER A 168 14.03 14.35 -0.60
CA SER A 168 14.75 13.55 0.40
C SER A 168 15.82 14.39 1.10
N PRO A 169 16.35 13.96 2.27
CA PRO A 169 17.54 14.57 2.85
C PRO A 169 18.78 14.37 1.96
N ALA A 170 19.69 15.34 1.99
CA ALA A 170 20.97 15.21 1.30
C ALA A 170 21.85 14.10 1.89
N TRP A 171 22.44 13.26 1.03
CA TRP A 171 23.27 12.13 1.46
C TRP A 171 24.74 12.51 1.67
N SER A 172 25.22 13.54 0.97
CA SER A 172 26.59 14.00 1.10
C SER A 172 26.78 14.78 2.41
N ARG A 173 27.91 14.58 3.09
CA ARG A 173 28.23 15.34 4.30
C ARG A 173 28.39 16.84 4.03
N ALA A 174 28.88 17.18 2.84
CA ALA A 174 29.10 18.57 2.42
C ALA A 174 27.79 19.37 2.28
N ALA A 175 26.68 18.68 1.96
CA ALA A 175 25.34 19.26 1.88
C ALA A 175 24.48 18.89 3.10
N GLY A 176 25.10 18.57 4.24
CA GLY A 176 24.39 18.18 5.45
C GLY A 176 23.35 19.22 5.89
N GLY A 177 22.15 18.76 6.24
CA GLY A 177 21.03 19.63 6.61
C GLY A 177 20.27 20.25 5.42
N GLN A 178 20.65 19.94 4.18
CA GLN A 178 19.88 20.29 2.99
C GLN A 178 18.96 19.14 2.56
N LEU A 179 17.98 19.48 1.73
CA LEU A 179 17.16 18.52 0.98
C LEU A 179 17.69 18.39 -0.44
N ILE A 180 17.38 17.28 -1.07
CA ILE A 180 17.53 17.03 -2.48
C ILE A 180 16.14 16.97 -3.10
N LEU A 181 15.95 17.74 -4.17
CA LEU A 181 14.85 17.63 -5.10
C LEU A 181 15.27 16.75 -6.28
N GLY A 182 14.46 15.76 -6.60
CA GLY A 182 14.60 14.97 -7.81
C GLY A 182 13.29 14.92 -8.60
N ALA A 183 13.38 14.57 -9.86
CA ALA A 183 12.22 14.28 -10.69
C ALA A 183 12.04 12.77 -10.80
N VAL A 184 10.84 12.29 -10.48
CA VAL A 184 10.43 10.90 -10.65
C VAL A 184 9.37 10.83 -11.73
N THR A 185 9.50 9.87 -12.64
CA THR A 185 8.45 9.50 -13.59
C THR A 185 8.14 8.02 -13.44
N ILE A 186 6.87 7.70 -13.26
CA ILE A 186 6.37 6.33 -13.26
C ILE A 186 5.50 6.16 -14.50
N HIS A 187 5.79 5.14 -15.30
CA HIS A 187 5.03 4.87 -16.51
C HIS A 187 4.89 3.36 -16.75
N PRO A 188 3.79 2.92 -17.39
CA PRO A 188 3.64 1.55 -17.81
C PRO A 188 4.52 1.26 -19.04
N THR A 189 5.20 0.13 -19.00
CA THR A 189 5.87 -0.47 -20.16
C THR A 189 4.85 -1.17 -21.08
N ALA A 190 5.26 -1.49 -22.31
CA ALA A 190 4.43 -2.26 -23.24
C ALA A 190 3.95 -3.62 -22.67
N ALA A 191 4.70 -4.18 -21.70
CA ALA A 191 4.35 -5.42 -21.00
C ALA A 191 3.46 -5.20 -19.76
N GLN A 192 2.85 -4.03 -19.60
CA GLN A 192 2.01 -3.64 -18.45
C GLN A 192 2.73 -3.74 -17.09
N ARG A 193 4.06 -3.63 -17.10
CA ARG A 193 4.88 -3.48 -15.87
C ARG A 193 5.16 -2.01 -15.66
N LEU A 194 5.14 -1.54 -14.42
CA LEU A 194 5.59 -0.18 -14.12
C LEU A 194 7.12 -0.09 -14.19
N GLU A 195 7.59 0.96 -14.84
CA GLU A 195 8.97 1.41 -14.78
C GLU A 195 9.02 2.73 -14.02
N ILE A 196 10.02 2.86 -13.14
CA ILE A 196 10.30 4.08 -12.41
C ILE A 196 11.64 4.62 -12.88
N SER A 197 11.66 5.92 -13.17
CA SER A 197 12.89 6.67 -13.42
C SER A 197 12.97 7.79 -12.40
N TYR A 198 14.09 7.86 -11.71
CA TYR A 198 14.44 8.90 -10.76
C TYR A 198 15.64 9.67 -11.29
N SER A 199 15.57 10.99 -11.25
CA SER A 199 16.62 11.84 -11.76
C SER A 199 16.87 13.03 -10.84
N GLU A 200 18.14 13.38 -10.69
CA GLU A 200 18.58 14.53 -9.92
C GLU A 200 19.61 15.32 -10.73
N ASN A 201 19.70 16.63 -10.48
CA ASN A 201 20.78 17.46 -11.00
C ASN A 201 21.72 17.85 -9.85
N LEU A 202 22.81 17.08 -9.69
CA LEU A 202 23.81 17.32 -8.66
C LEU A 202 25.10 17.83 -9.33
N PHE A 203 25.64 18.95 -8.82
CA PHE A 203 26.89 19.54 -9.32
C PHE A 203 26.89 19.74 -10.86
N ASN A 204 25.77 20.24 -11.41
CA ASN A 204 25.54 20.42 -12.85
C ASN A 204 25.65 19.14 -13.68
N ARG A 205 25.40 17.97 -13.07
CA ARG A 205 25.31 16.70 -13.77
C ARG A 205 23.99 16.03 -13.44
N GLN A 206 23.36 15.52 -14.48
CA GLN A 206 22.18 14.69 -14.33
C GLN A 206 22.60 13.29 -13.89
N VAL A 207 22.06 12.84 -12.76
CA VAL A 207 22.15 11.45 -12.31
C VAL A 207 20.80 10.81 -12.57
N LEU A 208 20.76 9.83 -13.47
CA LEU A 208 19.55 9.07 -13.78
C LEU A 208 19.65 7.68 -13.16
N MET A 209 18.56 7.24 -12.55
CA MET A 209 18.39 5.90 -11.99
C MET A 209 17.08 5.34 -12.51
N SER A 210 17.09 4.15 -13.10
CA SER A 210 15.86 3.54 -13.61
C SER A 210 15.77 2.06 -13.28
N GLY A 211 14.55 1.56 -13.17
CA GLY A 211 14.30 0.16 -12.88
C GLY A 211 12.82 -0.17 -12.88
N GLN A 212 12.54 -1.46 -12.74
CA GLN A 212 11.16 -1.93 -12.60
C GLN A 212 10.61 -1.54 -11.22
N LEU A 213 9.37 -1.06 -11.20
CA LEU A 213 8.61 -0.82 -9.98
C LEU A 213 7.60 -1.94 -9.78
N LEU A 214 7.72 -2.65 -8.67
CA LEU A 214 6.80 -3.69 -8.24
C LEU A 214 5.84 -3.14 -7.19
N HIS A 215 4.54 -3.07 -7.44
CA HIS A 215 3.51 -2.63 -6.51
C HIS A 215 2.48 -3.72 -6.14
N ASP A 216 2.16 -3.90 -4.86
CA ASP A 216 1.10 -4.84 -4.41
C ASP A 216 -0.24 -4.15 -4.09
N GLY A 217 -0.36 -2.87 -4.47
CA GLY A 217 -1.51 -2.01 -4.21
C GLY A 217 -1.43 -1.23 -2.89
N ARG A 218 -0.51 -1.60 -1.99
CA ARG A 218 -0.28 -0.90 -0.71
C ARG A 218 1.16 -0.39 -0.59
N THR A 219 2.08 -1.11 -1.21
CA THR A 219 3.48 -0.77 -1.27
C THR A 219 3.95 -0.83 -2.72
N ALA A 220 4.99 -0.08 -3.03
CA ALA A 220 5.71 -0.19 -4.28
C ALA A 220 7.22 -0.23 -4.01
N GLN A 221 7.94 -1.11 -4.67
CA GLN A 221 9.36 -1.33 -4.44
C GLN A 221 10.10 -1.46 -5.77
N GLY A 222 11.28 -0.88 -5.85
CA GLY A 222 12.09 -0.92 -7.06
C GLY A 222 13.57 -0.94 -6.74
N ALA A 223 14.30 -1.77 -7.48
CA ALA A 223 15.76 -1.69 -7.56
C ALA A 223 16.12 -0.91 -8.82
N LEU A 224 16.65 0.29 -8.65
CA LEU A 224 17.01 1.22 -9.70
C LEU A 224 18.51 1.15 -9.97
N THR A 225 18.89 1.07 -11.24
CA THR A 225 20.29 1.11 -11.65
C THR A 225 20.66 2.54 -12.03
N CYS A 226 21.70 3.08 -11.39
CA CYS A 226 22.24 4.37 -11.76
C CYS A 226 23.01 4.28 -13.08
N SER A 227 22.65 5.11 -14.07
CA SER A 227 23.31 5.13 -15.38
C SER A 227 24.77 5.57 -15.31
N TYR A 228 25.12 6.41 -14.34
CA TYR A 228 26.47 6.96 -14.17
C TYR A 228 27.42 6.02 -13.43
N THR A 229 26.94 5.36 -12.36
CA THR A 229 27.80 4.53 -11.48
C THR A 229 27.56 3.03 -11.64
N HIS A 230 26.51 2.62 -12.35
CA HIS A 230 26.01 1.25 -12.45
C HIS A 230 25.67 0.61 -11.09
N ARG A 231 25.60 1.40 -10.02
CA ARG A 231 25.21 0.93 -8.69
C ARG A 231 23.70 0.83 -8.57
N LEU A 232 23.27 -0.05 -7.68
CA LEU A 232 21.87 -0.24 -7.34
C LEU A 232 21.46 0.72 -6.23
N PHE A 233 20.27 1.27 -6.39
CA PHE A 233 19.54 2.05 -5.43
C PHE A 233 18.19 1.38 -5.22
N PHE A 234 17.66 1.45 -4.01
CA PHE A 234 16.43 0.80 -3.65
C PHE A 234 15.42 1.82 -3.16
N MET A 235 14.21 1.78 -3.72
CA MET A 235 13.06 2.51 -3.22
C MET A 235 12.06 1.53 -2.64
N ALA A 236 11.61 1.78 -1.42
CA ALA A 236 10.46 1.13 -0.79
C ALA A 236 9.44 2.17 -0.40
N LEU A 237 8.31 2.17 -1.10
CA LEU A 237 7.28 3.20 -1.06
C LEU A 237 6.01 2.62 -0.42
N ASN A 238 5.38 3.42 0.42
CA ASN A 238 4.01 3.24 0.87
C ASN A 238 3.11 3.93 -0.14
N VAL A 239 2.31 3.15 -0.84
CA VAL A 239 1.42 3.65 -1.88
C VAL A 239 0.07 4.00 -1.24
N PRO A 240 -0.35 5.27 -1.27
CA PRO A 240 -1.67 5.66 -0.79
C PRO A 240 -2.76 5.19 -1.78
N THR A 241 -4.02 5.37 -1.38
CA THR A 241 -5.14 5.24 -2.31
C THR A 241 -5.06 6.27 -3.45
N PRO A 242 -5.70 6.01 -4.60
CA PRO A 242 -5.80 6.99 -5.67
C PRO A 242 -6.29 8.36 -5.16
N PRO A 243 -5.77 9.49 -5.68
CA PRO A 243 -4.92 9.61 -6.87
C PRO A 243 -3.41 9.54 -6.59
N ALA A 244 -2.98 9.11 -5.40
CA ALA A 244 -1.57 9.10 -5.02
C ALA A 244 -0.85 10.45 -5.20
N SER A 245 -1.43 11.53 -4.66
CA SER A 245 -0.83 12.87 -4.68
C SER A 245 0.45 12.96 -3.83
N LEU A 246 0.58 12.12 -2.80
CA LEU A 246 1.76 12.02 -1.94
C LEU A 246 2.12 10.55 -1.74
N ILE A 247 3.34 10.16 -2.07
CA ILE A 247 3.87 8.81 -1.82
C ILE A 247 5.06 8.95 -0.89
N GLY A 248 5.01 8.34 0.28
CA GLY A 248 6.13 8.33 1.22
C GLY A 248 6.86 7.01 1.24
N GLY A 249 8.15 7.01 1.56
CA GLY A 249 8.92 5.77 1.60
C GLY A 249 10.35 5.93 2.08
N ILE A 250 11.14 4.91 1.80
CA ILE A 250 12.58 4.86 2.04
C ILE A 250 13.31 4.83 0.70
N PHE A 251 14.35 5.64 0.61
CA PHE A 251 15.33 5.60 -0.49
C PHE A 251 16.68 5.21 0.10
N SER A 252 17.32 4.19 -0.47
CA SER A 252 18.60 3.69 0.00
C SER A 252 19.55 3.35 -1.15
N GLY A 253 20.85 3.41 -0.87
CA GLY A 253 21.88 3.18 -1.86
C GLY A 253 23.24 3.65 -1.37
N ALA A 254 24.12 3.98 -2.32
CA ALA A 254 25.42 4.56 -2.04
C ALA A 254 25.43 6.05 -2.42
N ALA A 255 25.93 6.90 -1.53
CA ALA A 255 26.09 8.32 -1.86
C ALA A 255 26.99 8.51 -3.09
N VAL A 256 26.42 9.06 -4.16
CA VAL A 256 27.06 9.19 -5.49
C VAL A 256 28.24 10.16 -5.44
N HIS A 257 28.08 11.27 -4.71
CA HIS A 257 29.09 12.31 -4.55
C HIS A 257 29.62 12.34 -3.11
N ASP A 258 30.06 11.19 -2.63
CA ASP A 258 30.73 11.02 -1.34
C ASP A 258 32.01 10.20 -1.57
N PRO A 259 33.20 10.67 -1.12
CA PRO A 259 34.46 9.99 -1.34
C PRO A 259 34.47 8.52 -0.88
N ASP A 260 33.72 8.22 0.19
CA ASP A 260 33.67 6.91 0.81
C ASP A 260 32.53 6.03 0.26
N ALA A 261 31.75 6.54 -0.70
CA ALA A 261 30.63 5.83 -1.31
C ALA A 261 29.67 5.20 -0.28
N ARG A 262 29.43 5.90 0.83
CA ARG A 262 28.76 5.34 2.01
C ARG A 262 27.38 4.80 1.70
N ALA A 263 27.10 3.60 2.19
CA ALA A 263 25.76 3.04 2.24
C ALA A 263 24.89 3.93 3.12
N THR A 264 23.80 4.44 2.56
CA THR A 264 22.90 5.41 3.19
C THR A 264 21.45 5.01 2.91
N ALA A 265 20.57 5.29 3.85
CA ALA A 265 19.13 5.19 3.69
C ALA A 265 18.47 6.41 4.34
N CYS A 266 17.42 6.92 3.73
CA CYS A 266 16.64 8.04 4.25
C CYS A 266 15.16 7.90 3.90
N ARG A 267 14.33 8.72 4.54
CA ARG A 267 12.96 8.95 4.10
C ARG A 267 12.96 9.71 2.77
N ILE A 268 11.96 9.44 1.95
CA ILE A 268 11.69 10.15 0.70
C ILE A 268 10.19 10.39 0.58
N LEU A 269 9.81 11.54 0.02
CA LEU A 269 8.45 11.86 -0.38
C LEU A 269 8.41 12.10 -1.88
N LEU A 270 7.38 11.59 -2.55
CA LEU A 270 7.07 11.88 -3.94
C LEU A 270 5.76 12.66 -3.99
N LEU A 271 5.84 13.91 -4.42
CA LEU A 271 4.69 14.80 -4.56
C LEU A 271 4.28 14.81 -6.02
N ARG A 272 3.02 14.48 -6.31
CA ARG A 272 2.51 14.47 -7.68
C ARG A 272 2.62 15.87 -8.28
N ALA A 273 3.07 15.94 -9.53
CA ALA A 273 3.13 17.16 -10.29
C ALA A 273 1.87 17.28 -11.17
N HIS A 274 1.09 18.34 -11.00
CA HIS A 274 -0.16 18.53 -11.73
C HIS A 274 0.09 19.41 -12.97
N GLY A 275 -0.01 18.82 -14.17
CA GLY A 275 0.10 19.56 -15.43
C GLY A 275 1.51 20.04 -15.79
N ILE A 276 2.55 19.48 -15.16
CA ILE A 276 3.95 19.86 -15.39
C ILE A 276 4.65 18.77 -16.17
N GLN A 277 5.38 19.19 -17.21
CA GLN A 277 6.16 18.29 -18.04
C GLN A 277 7.40 17.76 -17.29
N PRO A 278 7.83 16.50 -17.52
CA PRO A 278 8.98 15.91 -16.85
C PRO A 278 10.27 16.74 -16.96
N GLU A 279 10.50 17.42 -18.08
CA GLU A 279 11.68 18.27 -18.30
C GLU A 279 11.67 19.49 -17.38
N ALA A 280 10.49 20.06 -17.13
CA ALA A 280 10.33 21.17 -16.20
C ALA A 280 10.53 20.73 -14.75
N LEU A 281 10.14 19.49 -14.39
CA LEU A 281 10.46 18.92 -13.08
C LEU A 281 11.97 18.72 -12.91
N LEU A 282 12.65 18.21 -13.94
CA LEU A 282 14.09 18.00 -13.89
C LEU A 282 14.85 19.32 -13.74
N ALA A 283 14.41 20.40 -14.38
CA ALA A 283 15.02 21.73 -14.24
C ALA A 283 14.97 22.26 -12.79
N ARG A 284 14.07 21.72 -11.96
CA ARG A 284 13.93 22.05 -10.54
C ARG A 284 14.75 21.13 -9.62
N ALA A 285 15.25 20.02 -10.14
CA ALA A 285 16.02 19.06 -9.35
C ALA A 285 17.36 19.68 -8.89
N GLY A 286 17.80 19.31 -7.69
CA GLY A 286 19.02 19.83 -7.07
C GLY A 286 18.89 20.01 -5.56
N TYR A 287 19.79 20.76 -4.96
CA TYR A 287 19.76 21.02 -3.52
C TYR A 287 18.79 22.14 -3.16
N LEU A 288 18.04 21.93 -2.08
CA LEU A 288 17.13 22.90 -1.46
C LEU A 288 17.48 23.05 0.02
N GLY A 289 17.36 24.25 0.59
CA GLY A 289 17.44 24.40 2.04
C GLY A 289 16.29 23.64 2.73
N ALA A 290 16.56 23.01 3.88
CA ALA A 290 15.54 22.35 4.69
C ALA A 290 14.67 23.39 5.44
N ASP A 291 13.90 24.16 4.68
CA ASP A 291 13.00 25.22 5.15
C ASP A 291 11.61 24.99 4.57
N GLY A 292 10.59 24.98 5.43
CA GLY A 292 9.20 24.78 5.04
C GLY A 292 8.71 25.82 4.04
N ALA A 293 9.20 27.07 4.09
CA ALA A 293 8.84 28.11 3.13
C ALA A 293 9.50 27.92 1.74
N LEU A 294 10.64 27.22 1.68
CA LEU A 294 11.22 26.80 0.42
C LEU A 294 10.41 25.66 -0.20
N VAL A 295 10.03 24.66 0.60
CA VAL A 295 9.18 23.54 0.15
C VAL A 295 7.79 24.02 -0.27
N GLU A 296 7.20 25.00 0.44
CA GLU A 296 5.92 25.60 0.08
C GLU A 296 5.94 26.22 -1.32
N ARG A 297 7.03 26.92 -1.68
CA ARG A 297 7.21 27.48 -3.04
C ARG A 297 7.31 26.41 -4.11
N GLU A 298 7.91 25.26 -3.78
CA GLU A 298 7.93 24.10 -4.66
C GLU A 298 6.51 23.55 -4.87
N LEU A 299 5.73 23.41 -3.80
CA LEU A 299 4.32 22.99 -3.89
C LEU A 299 3.49 23.95 -4.74
N ALA A 300 3.65 25.27 -4.57
CA ALA A 300 2.99 26.25 -5.40
C ALA A 300 3.33 26.07 -6.89
N ALA A 301 4.61 25.86 -7.19
CA ALA A 301 5.08 25.61 -8.54
C ALA A 301 4.63 24.26 -9.11
N LEU A 302 4.27 23.29 -8.26
CA LEU A 302 3.69 22.00 -8.66
C LEU A 302 2.19 22.08 -9.03
N GLY A 303 1.58 23.26 -8.89
CA GLY A 303 0.17 23.49 -9.18
C GLY A 303 -0.77 23.27 -7.99
N TYR A 304 -0.24 23.10 -6.77
CA TYR A 304 -1.08 23.00 -5.57
C TYR A 304 -1.70 24.35 -5.23
N ARG A 305 -2.98 24.31 -4.82
CA ARG A 305 -3.80 25.49 -4.53
C ARG A 305 -3.16 26.41 -3.50
N ASP A 306 -3.44 27.71 -3.65
CA ASP A 306 -3.05 28.72 -2.67
C ASP A 306 -4.00 28.66 -1.46
N ASP A 307 -3.49 28.11 -0.35
CA ASP A 307 -4.21 27.89 0.91
C ASP A 307 -3.18 27.84 2.06
N ALA A 308 -3.57 28.26 3.26
CA ALA A 308 -2.73 28.19 4.45
C ALA A 308 -2.24 26.76 4.77
N ALA A 309 -3.00 25.74 4.36
CA ALA A 309 -2.60 24.34 4.44
C ALA A 309 -1.33 24.03 3.64
N ARG A 310 -1.00 24.79 2.58
CA ARG A 310 0.22 24.58 1.78
C ARG A 310 1.48 24.95 2.57
N THR A 311 1.43 26.01 3.36
CA THR A 311 2.50 26.39 4.29
C THR A 311 2.68 25.33 5.37
N ALA A 312 1.59 24.82 5.95
CA ALA A 312 1.64 23.73 6.92
C ALA A 312 2.22 22.44 6.32
N LEU A 313 1.87 22.12 5.08
CA LEU A 313 2.42 20.97 4.35
C LEU A 313 3.92 21.14 4.12
N GLY A 314 4.37 22.32 3.69
CA GLY A 314 5.80 22.61 3.51
C GLY A 314 6.62 22.37 4.78
N ALA A 315 6.15 22.86 5.93
CA ALA A 315 6.78 22.62 7.23
C ALA A 315 6.75 21.13 7.61
N GLY A 316 5.60 20.47 7.45
CA GLY A 316 5.43 19.05 7.76
C GLY A 316 6.30 18.12 6.90
N VAL A 317 6.55 18.47 5.64
CA VAL A 317 7.49 17.75 4.76
C VAL A 317 8.91 17.79 5.33
N VAL A 318 9.38 18.97 5.74
CA VAL A 318 10.72 19.12 6.34
C VAL A 318 10.82 18.32 7.63
N GLU A 319 9.82 18.43 8.51
CA GLU A 319 9.77 17.69 9.77
C GLU A 319 9.78 16.17 9.54
N PHE A 320 8.97 15.69 8.59
CA PHE A 320 8.92 14.26 8.26
C PHE A 320 10.28 13.74 7.75
N LEU A 321 10.93 14.47 6.84
CA LEU A 321 12.18 14.04 6.21
C LEU A 321 13.39 14.14 7.14
N THR A 322 13.40 15.12 8.04
CA THR A 322 14.52 15.37 8.96
C THR A 322 14.31 14.76 10.36
N GLY A 323 13.09 14.33 10.66
CA GLY A 323 12.72 13.74 11.95
C GLY A 323 13.57 12.52 12.29
N LEU A 324 14.22 12.56 13.46
CA LEU A 324 15.02 11.45 13.96
C LEU A 324 14.10 10.35 14.50
N SER A 325 14.30 9.12 14.01
CA SER A 325 13.60 7.96 14.52
C SER A 325 14.23 7.51 15.84
N SER A 326 13.44 7.42 16.90
CA SER A 326 13.92 6.98 18.23
C SER A 326 14.33 5.51 18.28
N SER A 327 13.89 4.70 17.30
CA SER A 327 14.15 3.26 17.23
C SER A 327 15.49 2.88 16.57
N GLY A 328 16.28 3.85 16.12
CA GLY A 328 17.49 3.60 15.30
C GLY A 328 17.20 3.04 13.90
N LEU A 329 15.94 2.67 13.62
CA LEU A 329 15.47 2.22 12.31
C LEU A 329 15.05 3.42 11.46
N CYS A 330 15.47 3.44 10.20
CA CYS A 330 14.97 4.38 9.22
C CYS A 330 13.61 3.90 8.68
N GLU A 331 12.53 4.44 9.22
CA GLU A 331 11.16 4.05 8.89
C GLU A 331 10.36 5.23 8.34
N ALA A 332 9.61 5.03 7.26
CA ALA A 332 8.54 5.91 6.83
C ALA A 332 7.21 5.28 7.28
N ARG A 333 6.69 5.68 8.44
CA ARG A 333 5.46 5.10 8.99
C ARG A 333 4.25 5.72 8.30
N LEU A 334 3.24 4.90 7.98
CA LEU A 334 1.97 5.38 7.45
C LEU A 334 1.32 6.43 8.35
N ASN A 335 1.38 6.25 9.67
CA ASN A 335 0.83 7.20 10.63
C ASN A 335 1.54 8.56 10.60
N ASP A 336 2.82 8.60 10.24
CA ASP A 336 3.60 9.84 10.12
C ASP A 336 3.27 10.55 8.79
N LEU A 337 2.77 9.82 7.79
CA LEU A 337 2.36 10.35 6.49
C LEU A 337 0.91 10.86 6.49
N ALA A 338 0.03 10.25 7.28
CA ALA A 338 -1.41 10.56 7.28
C ALA A 338 -1.74 12.06 7.47
N PRO A 339 -1.06 12.83 8.36
CA PRO A 339 -1.30 14.27 8.47
C PRO A 339 -0.93 15.04 7.20
N LEU A 340 0.14 14.63 6.51
CA LEU A 340 0.57 15.24 5.25
C LEU A 340 -0.40 14.89 4.11
N GLU A 341 -0.90 13.66 4.08
CA GLU A 341 -1.92 13.20 3.12
C GLU A 341 -3.22 14.01 3.26
N GLN A 342 -3.70 14.24 4.48
CA GLN A 342 -4.89 15.06 4.71
C GLN A 342 -4.70 16.52 4.24
N LEU A 343 -3.51 17.08 4.43
CA LEU A 343 -3.19 18.43 3.94
C LEU A 343 -3.12 18.47 2.42
N ILE A 344 -2.47 17.50 1.77
CA ILE A 344 -2.29 17.51 0.31
C ILE A 344 -3.59 17.26 -0.44
N GLU A 345 -4.49 16.43 0.08
CA GLU A 345 -5.81 16.21 -0.52
C GLU A 345 -6.61 17.50 -0.63
N ARG A 346 -6.56 18.36 0.39
CA ARG A 346 -7.21 19.69 0.38
C ARG A 346 -6.62 20.65 -0.64
N LEU A 347 -5.34 20.47 -0.98
CA LEU A 347 -4.57 21.35 -1.85
C LEU A 347 -4.56 20.89 -3.30
N THR A 348 -4.95 19.65 -3.55
CA THR A 348 -5.00 19.06 -4.88
C THR A 348 -5.95 19.92 -5.74
N PRO A 349 -5.53 20.36 -6.94
CA PRO A 349 -6.38 21.16 -7.80
C PRO A 349 -7.66 20.39 -8.12
N SER A 350 -8.81 21.06 -8.05
CA SER A 350 -10.08 20.50 -8.52
C SER A 350 -10.01 20.44 -10.04
N GLU A 351 -10.11 19.24 -10.61
CA GLU A 351 -10.22 19.05 -12.07
C GLU A 351 -11.44 19.78 -12.65
#